data_AF-A0A3N2KHX4-F1
#
_entry.id   AF-A0A3N2KHX4-F1
#
_cell.length_a   1.000
_cell.length_b   1.000
_cell.length_c   1.000
_cell.angle_alpha   90.00
_cell.angle_beta   90.00
_cell.angle_gamma   90.00
#
_symmetry.space_group_name_H-M   'P 1'
#
loop_
_entity.id
_entity.type
_entity.pdbx_description
1 polymer ?
#
loop_
_entity_poly.entity_id
_entity_poly.type
_entity_poly.pdbx_seq_one_letter_code
_entity_poly.pdbx_strand_id
1 'polypeptide(L)'
;MKFRILISLFACVAVPAAAHAETVSRKEANSIAGTFFNAAYGEVTAPPQMVWNGRQLTTDRLFSPIYVYNSPKGGYVIISGENKAYPILAYSKVRKFDKDKISDDEKEVLKTYAREIELIRYDPRIPAKAMEAWRNIPEYISAVLASPYDSDEYRALGEERKDMLESLARSGNQILMPSAVEFSLYDPDAYRELTLDDVTAADDEIPFKFYEDFIREVSRENRERDIKLEEIISPSRPVVKALGGGHFEISFPENIRMMRIYTIGGMQMMEKYYKETSLMNIDMSVLGSGYYIGLALADSGNVFGFKLYR
;
A
#
# COMPACT_ATOMS: atom_id res chain seq x y z
N MET A 1 -40.98 -2.04 49.40
CA MET A 1 -39.66 -1.46 49.04
C MET A 1 -38.80 -2.62 48.52
N LYS A 2 -38.61 -2.78 47.20
CA LYS A 2 -37.57 -2.14 46.35
C LYS A 2 -36.18 -2.39 46.96
N PHE A 3 -35.35 -3.27 46.42
CA PHE A 3 -34.56 -2.98 45.23
C PHE A 3 -34.22 -4.26 44.42
N ARG A 4 -34.50 -4.23 43.12
CA ARG A 4 -34.03 -5.20 42.12
C ARG A 4 -32.65 -4.77 41.67
N ILE A 5 -31.63 -5.63 41.81
CA ILE A 5 -30.29 -5.39 41.25
C ILE A 5 -30.32 -5.89 39.82
N LEU A 6 -30.32 -4.95 38.86
CA LEU A 6 -30.10 -5.21 37.45
C LEU A 6 -28.58 -5.41 37.26
N ILE A 7 -28.16 -6.61 36.89
CA ILE A 7 -26.80 -6.86 36.41
C ILE A 7 -26.79 -6.46 34.93
N SER A 8 -26.18 -5.30 34.63
CA SER A 8 -25.89 -4.88 33.26
C SER A 8 -24.63 -5.60 32.79
N LEU A 9 -24.81 -6.56 31.88
CA LEU A 9 -23.74 -7.25 31.19
C LEU A 9 -23.18 -6.29 30.12
N PHE A 10 -22.09 -5.58 30.44
CA PHE A 10 -21.36 -4.79 29.44
C PHE A 10 -20.63 -5.76 28.51
N ALA A 11 -21.23 -6.04 27.36
CA ALA A 11 -20.58 -6.74 26.28
C ALA A 11 -19.43 -5.87 25.75
N CYS A 12 -18.18 -6.25 26.04
CA CYS A 12 -17.03 -5.74 25.31
C CYS A 12 -17.22 -6.08 23.83
N VAL A 13 -17.67 -5.09 23.05
CA VAL A 13 -17.50 -5.11 21.60
C VAL A 13 -16.00 -5.00 21.36
N ALA A 14 -15.34 -6.13 21.22
CA ALA A 14 -14.02 -6.18 20.62
C ALA A 14 -14.18 -5.60 19.22
N VAL A 15 -13.71 -4.37 19.02
CA VAL A 15 -13.52 -3.82 17.68
C VAL A 15 -12.46 -4.71 17.05
N PRO A 16 -12.78 -5.53 16.03
CA PRO A 16 -11.73 -6.22 15.30
C PRO A 16 -10.84 -5.12 14.74
N ALA A 17 -9.54 -5.15 15.07
CA ALA A 17 -8.55 -4.46 14.28
C ALA A 17 -8.83 -4.88 12.85
N ALA A 18 -9.29 -3.94 12.01
CA ALA A 18 -9.47 -4.21 10.61
C ALA A 18 -8.08 -4.62 10.12
N ALA A 19 -7.89 -5.93 9.91
CA ALA A 19 -6.94 -6.39 8.93
C ALA A 19 -7.32 -5.59 7.68
N HIS A 20 -6.51 -4.57 7.35
CA HIS A 20 -6.64 -3.86 6.10
C HIS A 20 -6.71 -4.96 5.05
N ALA A 21 -7.86 -5.09 4.38
CA ALA A 21 -8.01 -6.10 3.36
C ALA A 21 -6.99 -5.74 2.27
N GLU A 22 -5.80 -6.37 2.29
CA GLU A 22 -4.70 -6.13 1.33
C GLU A 22 -5.27 -6.23 -0.09
N THR A 23 -6.11 -7.23 -0.33
CA THR A 23 -6.84 -7.37 -1.60
C THR A 23 -8.07 -6.48 -1.69
N VAL A 24 -8.16 -5.70 -2.77
CA VAL A 24 -9.29 -4.83 -3.14
C VAL A 24 -10.41 -5.70 -3.73
N SER A 25 -11.64 -5.51 -3.25
CA SER A 25 -12.77 -6.32 -3.74
C SER A 25 -13.31 -5.81 -5.09
N ARG A 26 -13.93 -6.68 -5.90
CA ARG A 26 -14.65 -6.28 -7.13
C ARG A 26 -15.72 -5.21 -6.90
N LYS A 27 -16.36 -5.21 -5.72
CA LYS A 27 -17.40 -4.23 -5.37
C LYS A 27 -16.78 -2.86 -5.11
N GLU A 28 -15.67 -2.85 -4.37
CA GLU A 28 -14.89 -1.65 -4.09
C GLU A 28 -14.30 -1.06 -5.38
N ALA A 29 -13.67 -1.88 -6.20
CA ALA A 29 -13.13 -1.45 -7.49
C ALA A 29 -14.22 -0.88 -8.42
N ASN A 30 -15.44 -1.45 -8.42
CA ASN A 30 -16.57 -0.90 -9.18
C ASN A 30 -17.02 0.47 -8.64
N SER A 31 -17.04 0.65 -7.32
CA SER A 31 -17.35 1.94 -6.69
C SER A 31 -16.32 3.02 -7.03
N ILE A 32 -15.03 2.66 -7.02
CA ILE A 32 -13.94 3.55 -7.41
C ILE A 32 -14.04 3.90 -8.89
N ALA A 33 -14.31 2.92 -9.76
CA ALA A 33 -14.54 3.17 -11.17
C ALA A 33 -15.71 4.14 -11.42
N GLY A 34 -16.81 4.01 -10.67
CA GLY A 34 -17.94 4.95 -10.73
C GLY A 34 -17.53 6.36 -10.29
N THR A 35 -16.77 6.47 -9.20
CA THR A 35 -16.21 7.75 -8.71
C THR A 35 -15.31 8.39 -9.75
N PHE A 36 -14.45 7.59 -10.39
CA PHE A 36 -13.56 8.02 -11.45
C PHE A 36 -14.32 8.60 -12.64
N PHE A 37 -15.32 7.89 -13.16
CA PHE A 37 -16.09 8.40 -14.30
C PHE A 37 -16.92 9.62 -13.94
N ASN A 38 -17.46 9.69 -12.72
CA ASN A 38 -18.18 10.88 -12.29
C ASN A 38 -17.27 12.12 -12.26
N ALA A 39 -16.04 11.97 -11.76
CA ALA A 39 -15.04 13.03 -11.78
C ALA A 39 -14.59 13.36 -13.22
N ALA A 40 -14.34 12.35 -14.05
CA ALA A 40 -13.85 12.51 -15.42
C ALA A 40 -14.86 13.20 -16.35
N TYR A 41 -16.16 13.02 -16.11
CA TYR A 41 -17.22 13.64 -16.90
C TYR A 41 -17.88 14.85 -16.22
N GLY A 42 -17.61 15.10 -14.94
CA GLY A 42 -18.20 16.21 -14.18
C GLY A 42 -19.69 16.02 -13.87
N GLU A 43 -20.20 14.79 -13.91
CA GLU A 43 -21.62 14.48 -13.69
C GLU A 43 -21.79 13.04 -13.16
N VAL A 44 -22.96 12.73 -12.60
CA VAL A 44 -23.27 11.35 -12.18
C VAL A 44 -23.55 10.49 -13.41
N THR A 45 -22.75 9.43 -13.59
CA THR A 45 -22.86 8.50 -14.71
C THR A 45 -23.57 7.20 -14.38
N ALA A 46 -23.99 6.47 -15.41
CA ALA A 46 -24.50 5.13 -15.26
C ALA A 46 -23.41 4.17 -14.75
N PRO A 47 -23.76 3.11 -13.98
CA PRO A 47 -22.78 2.20 -13.40
C PRO A 47 -21.83 1.60 -14.43
N PRO A 48 -20.51 1.60 -14.18
CA PRO A 48 -19.55 1.03 -15.10
C PRO A 48 -19.56 -0.50 -15.05
N GLN A 49 -19.17 -1.14 -16.16
CA GLN A 49 -19.22 -2.59 -16.33
C GLN A 49 -17.83 -3.18 -16.34
N MET A 50 -17.60 -4.22 -15.52
CA MET A 50 -16.33 -4.94 -15.51
C MET A 50 -16.20 -5.75 -16.80
N VAL A 51 -15.11 -5.56 -17.53
CA VAL A 51 -14.83 -6.25 -18.81
C VAL A 51 -13.64 -7.20 -18.73
N TRP A 52 -12.73 -6.98 -17.77
CA TRP A 52 -11.56 -7.84 -17.58
C TRP A 52 -10.99 -7.71 -16.16
N ASN A 53 -10.19 -8.69 -15.72
CA ASN A 53 -9.62 -8.73 -14.37
C ASN A 53 -8.12 -9.10 -14.33
N GLY A 54 -7.44 -9.14 -15.48
CA GLY A 54 -6.00 -9.35 -15.58
C GLY A 54 -5.45 -10.64 -14.97
N ARG A 55 -6.30 -11.60 -14.58
CA ARG A 55 -5.87 -12.82 -13.89
C ARG A 55 -4.87 -13.65 -14.71
N GLN A 56 -4.90 -13.52 -16.03
CA GLN A 56 -3.97 -14.20 -16.95
C GLN A 56 -2.55 -13.58 -16.96
N LEU A 57 -2.35 -12.41 -16.34
CA LEU A 57 -1.08 -11.68 -16.34
C LEU A 57 -0.13 -12.10 -15.21
N THR A 58 -0.62 -12.77 -14.17
CA THR A 58 0.17 -13.23 -13.00
C THR A 58 0.75 -14.63 -13.24
N THR A 59 1.86 -15.00 -12.59
CA THR A 59 2.51 -16.33 -12.79
C THR A 59 1.54 -17.49 -12.56
N ASP A 60 0.83 -17.51 -11.43
CA ASP A 60 0.00 -18.68 -11.06
C ASP A 60 -1.50 -18.50 -11.32
N ARG A 61 -1.91 -17.33 -11.85
CA ARG A 61 -3.32 -16.98 -12.03
C ARG A 61 -4.13 -17.16 -10.73
N LEU A 62 -3.51 -16.98 -9.56
CA LEU A 62 -4.18 -17.22 -8.27
C LEU A 62 -5.01 -16.03 -7.79
N PHE A 63 -4.80 -14.85 -8.35
CA PHE A 63 -5.53 -13.64 -7.99
C PHE A 63 -5.75 -12.72 -9.19
N SER A 64 -6.63 -11.73 -9.04
CA SER A 64 -6.85 -10.69 -10.05
C SER A 64 -6.03 -9.46 -9.68
N PRO A 65 -4.92 -9.16 -10.39
CA PRO A 65 -4.07 -8.03 -10.04
C PRO A 65 -4.73 -6.70 -10.37
N ILE A 66 -5.67 -6.68 -11.31
CA ILE A 66 -6.34 -5.47 -11.79
C ILE A 66 -7.83 -5.76 -12.05
N TYR A 67 -8.64 -4.71 -12.11
CA TYR A 67 -10.02 -4.77 -12.57
C TYR A 67 -10.26 -3.68 -13.60
N VAL A 68 -10.73 -4.05 -14.80
CA VAL A 68 -10.99 -3.11 -15.88
C VAL A 68 -12.47 -2.89 -16.03
N TYR A 69 -12.86 -1.62 -16.00
CA TYR A 69 -14.25 -1.19 -16.13
C TYR A 69 -14.43 -0.25 -17.32
N ASN A 70 -15.43 -0.52 -18.16
CA ASN A 70 -15.87 0.38 -19.21
C ASN A 70 -17.06 1.22 -18.71
N SER A 71 -17.08 2.51 -19.06
CA SER A 71 -18.27 3.34 -18.85
C SER A 71 -19.24 3.19 -20.03
N PRO A 72 -20.57 3.16 -19.79
CA PRO A 72 -21.56 3.20 -20.85
C PRO A 72 -21.40 4.40 -21.79
N LYS A 73 -20.96 5.56 -21.27
CA LYS A 73 -20.74 6.80 -22.04
C LYS A 73 -19.50 6.79 -22.94
N GLY A 74 -18.66 5.75 -22.83
CA GLY A 74 -17.32 5.71 -23.43
C GLY A 74 -16.25 5.65 -22.35
N GLY A 75 -15.00 5.44 -22.73
CA GLY A 75 -13.90 5.38 -21.76
C GLY A 75 -13.78 4.04 -21.01
N TYR A 76 -12.61 3.86 -20.39
CA TYR A 76 -12.28 2.76 -19.49
C TYR A 76 -11.44 3.25 -18.32
N VAL A 77 -11.43 2.49 -17.23
CA VAL A 77 -10.49 2.68 -16.11
C VAL A 77 -10.02 1.32 -15.60
N ILE A 78 -8.73 1.22 -15.29
CA ILE A 78 -8.09 0.05 -14.69
C ILE A 78 -7.80 0.37 -13.23
N ILE A 79 -8.39 -0.43 -12.35
CA ILE A 79 -8.27 -0.31 -10.90
C ILE A 79 -7.34 -1.41 -10.38
N SER A 80 -6.47 -1.10 -9.42
CA SER A 80 -5.65 -2.12 -8.75
C SER A 80 -6.52 -3.10 -7.94
N GLY A 81 -6.10 -4.37 -7.95
CA GLY A 81 -6.66 -5.43 -7.09
C GLY A 81 -6.01 -5.52 -5.71
N GLU A 82 -5.07 -4.63 -5.39
CA GLU A 82 -4.26 -4.63 -4.17
C GLU A 82 -4.11 -3.20 -3.63
N ASN A 83 -4.29 -3.02 -2.32
CA ASN A 83 -4.27 -1.70 -1.68
C ASN A 83 -2.86 -1.20 -1.32
N LYS A 84 -1.86 -2.08 -1.43
CA LYS A 84 -0.44 -1.67 -1.42
C LYS A 84 0.03 -1.06 -2.76
N ALA A 85 -0.76 -1.19 -3.82
CA ALA A 85 -0.54 -0.56 -5.12
C ALA A 85 -1.47 0.66 -5.31
N TYR A 86 -1.16 1.56 -6.24
CA TYR A 86 -1.96 2.74 -6.51
C TYR A 86 -3.38 2.40 -7.02
N PRO A 87 -4.43 3.16 -6.64
CA PRO A 87 -5.81 2.81 -6.98
C PRO A 87 -6.12 2.78 -8.49
N ILE A 88 -5.66 3.79 -9.23
CA ILE A 88 -5.87 3.93 -10.68
C ILE A 88 -4.55 3.62 -11.39
N LEU A 89 -4.56 2.66 -12.31
CA LEU A 89 -3.38 2.20 -13.05
C LEU A 89 -3.36 2.65 -14.50
N ALA A 90 -4.54 2.80 -15.10
CA ALA A 90 -4.69 3.30 -16.46
C ALA A 90 -6.11 3.77 -16.69
N TYR A 91 -6.31 4.66 -17.66
CA TYR A 91 -7.65 5.07 -18.06
C TYR A 91 -7.70 5.64 -19.48
N SER A 92 -8.91 5.67 -20.03
CA SER A 92 -9.28 6.54 -21.15
C SER A 92 -10.62 7.18 -20.86
N LYS A 93 -10.80 8.44 -21.24
CA LYS A 93 -12.10 9.13 -21.15
C LYS A 93 -13.02 8.82 -22.34
N VAL A 94 -12.47 8.25 -23.42
CA VAL A 94 -13.17 8.10 -24.71
C VAL A 94 -13.13 6.67 -25.25
N ARG A 95 -11.96 6.03 -25.27
CA ARG A 95 -11.78 4.66 -25.78
C ARG A 95 -12.31 3.66 -24.76
N LYS A 96 -13.06 2.65 -25.22
CA LYS A 96 -13.42 1.49 -24.40
C LYS A 96 -12.29 0.46 -24.43
N PHE A 97 -12.09 -0.22 -23.31
CA PHE A 97 -11.15 -1.33 -23.24
C PHE A 97 -11.71 -2.56 -23.95
N ASP A 98 -10.86 -3.19 -24.75
CA ASP A 98 -11.13 -4.44 -25.46
C ASP A 98 -9.83 -5.27 -25.41
N LYS A 99 -9.83 -6.36 -24.63
CA LYS A 99 -8.63 -7.17 -24.36
C LYS A 99 -8.02 -7.76 -25.64
N ASP A 100 -8.81 -7.91 -26.69
CA ASP A 100 -8.40 -8.53 -27.95
C ASP A 100 -7.84 -7.49 -28.94
N LYS A 101 -7.82 -6.21 -28.56
CA LYS A 101 -7.33 -5.08 -29.37
C LYS A 101 -6.26 -4.25 -28.68
N ILE A 102 -5.66 -4.77 -27.61
CA ILE A 102 -4.51 -4.12 -27.00
C ILE A 102 -3.27 -4.39 -27.86
N SER A 103 -2.43 -3.36 -28.04
CA SER A 103 -1.11 -3.46 -28.64
C SER A 103 -0.12 -4.22 -27.75
N ASP A 104 1.00 -4.62 -28.31
CA ASP A 104 2.05 -5.32 -27.56
C ASP A 104 2.65 -4.44 -26.46
N ASP A 105 2.90 -3.15 -26.72
CA ASP A 105 3.39 -2.19 -25.72
C ASP A 105 2.38 -2.01 -24.57
N GLU A 106 1.08 -1.90 -24.86
CA GLU A 106 0.04 -1.83 -23.82
C GLU A 106 0.02 -3.11 -22.99
N LYS A 107 0.13 -4.26 -23.64
CA LYS A 107 0.16 -5.56 -22.97
C LYS A 107 1.40 -5.70 -22.08
N GLU A 108 2.54 -5.18 -22.52
CA GLU A 108 3.78 -5.15 -21.73
C GLU A 108 3.60 -4.31 -20.46
N VAL A 109 3.07 -3.08 -20.58
CA VAL A 109 2.80 -2.22 -19.41
C VAL A 109 1.84 -2.90 -18.43
N LEU A 110 0.78 -3.56 -18.93
CA LEU A 110 -0.18 -4.27 -18.08
C LEU A 110 0.46 -5.49 -17.38
N LYS A 111 1.37 -6.20 -18.06
CA LYS A 111 2.18 -7.25 -17.43
C LYS A 111 3.06 -6.67 -16.33
N THR A 112 3.73 -5.55 -16.56
CA THR A 112 4.53 -4.84 -15.55
C THR A 112 3.70 -4.56 -14.30
N TYR A 113 2.51 -3.96 -14.44
CA TYR A 113 1.64 -3.72 -13.29
C TYR A 113 1.26 -5.00 -12.55
N ALA A 114 0.92 -6.06 -13.29
CA ALA A 114 0.57 -7.34 -12.67
C ALA A 114 1.74 -7.92 -11.86
N ARG A 115 2.98 -7.77 -12.34
CA ARG A 115 4.20 -8.17 -11.64
C ARG A 115 4.47 -7.33 -10.40
N GLU A 116 4.42 -6.02 -10.52
CA GLU A 116 4.60 -5.10 -9.41
C GLU A 116 3.58 -5.38 -8.29
N ILE A 117 2.32 -5.59 -8.67
CA ILE A 117 1.22 -5.93 -7.74
C ILE A 117 1.42 -7.31 -7.12
N GLU A 118 1.96 -8.28 -7.86
CA GLU A 118 2.28 -9.60 -7.30
C GLU A 118 3.40 -9.52 -6.27
N LEU A 119 4.43 -8.71 -6.53
CA LEU A 119 5.60 -8.55 -5.66
C LEU A 119 5.28 -7.74 -4.40
N ILE A 120 4.54 -6.63 -4.51
CA ILE A 120 4.26 -5.74 -3.37
C ILE A 120 3.46 -6.43 -2.25
N ARG A 121 2.68 -7.47 -2.60
CA ARG A 121 1.91 -8.26 -1.62
C ARG A 121 2.80 -8.87 -0.55
N TYR A 122 4.00 -9.29 -0.94
CA TYR A 122 4.98 -9.89 -0.04
C TYR A 122 6.02 -8.88 0.46
N ASP A 123 5.97 -7.63 -0.01
CA ASP A 123 6.87 -6.58 0.44
C ASP A 123 6.46 -6.11 1.85
N PRO A 124 7.41 -6.08 2.80
CA PRO A 124 7.14 -5.68 4.18
C PRO A 124 7.06 -4.16 4.37
N ARG A 125 7.52 -3.36 3.39
CA ARG A 125 7.45 -1.89 3.46
C ARG A 125 6.01 -1.40 3.44
N ILE A 126 5.81 -0.25 4.06
CA ILE A 126 4.53 0.46 4.08
C ILE A 126 4.53 1.44 2.90
N PRO A 127 3.70 1.23 1.86
CA PRO A 127 3.64 2.13 0.70
C PRO A 127 2.79 3.36 1.06
N ALA A 128 3.42 4.35 1.70
CA ALA A 128 2.74 5.50 2.29
C ALA A 128 1.91 6.29 1.26
N LYS A 129 2.43 6.49 0.04
CA LYS A 129 1.72 7.22 -1.03
C LYS A 129 0.52 6.44 -1.54
N ALA A 130 0.67 5.13 -1.74
CA ALA A 130 -0.45 4.29 -2.15
C ALA A 130 -1.54 4.29 -1.07
N MET A 131 -1.17 4.10 0.20
CA MET A 131 -2.11 4.14 1.32
C MET A 131 -2.86 5.47 1.42
N GLU A 132 -2.17 6.59 1.21
CA GLU A 132 -2.81 7.91 1.21
C GLU A 132 -3.78 8.07 0.03
N ALA A 133 -3.41 7.59 -1.16
CA ALA A 133 -4.29 7.56 -2.32
C ALA A 133 -5.59 6.76 -2.06
N TRP A 134 -5.50 5.63 -1.35
CA TRP A 134 -6.68 4.85 -0.94
C TRP A 134 -7.53 5.53 0.13
N ARG A 135 -6.91 6.28 1.05
CA ARG A 135 -7.64 7.04 2.08
C ARG A 135 -8.44 8.19 1.48
N ASN A 136 -7.95 8.80 0.42
CA ASN A 136 -8.58 9.96 -0.22
C ASN A 136 -8.78 9.77 -1.74
N ILE A 137 -9.59 8.78 -2.10
CA ILE A 137 -9.89 8.42 -3.50
C ILE A 137 -10.37 9.62 -4.35
N PRO A 138 -11.30 10.48 -3.90
CA PRO A 138 -11.75 11.61 -4.73
C PRO A 138 -10.63 12.60 -5.06
N GLU A 139 -9.78 12.94 -4.08
CA GLU A 139 -8.67 13.87 -4.30
C GLU A 139 -7.59 13.24 -5.18
N TYR A 140 -7.25 11.97 -4.92
CA TYR A 140 -6.32 11.20 -5.75
C TYR A 140 -6.77 11.14 -7.22
N ILE A 141 -8.04 10.79 -7.47
CA ILE A 141 -8.61 10.77 -8.82
C ILE A 141 -8.53 12.15 -9.48
N SER A 142 -8.82 13.21 -8.74
CA SER A 142 -8.74 14.58 -9.27
C SER A 142 -7.30 14.93 -9.70
N ALA A 143 -6.31 14.56 -8.90
CA ALA A 143 -4.89 14.75 -9.23
C ALA A 143 -4.48 13.94 -10.48
N VAL A 144 -4.85 12.66 -10.55
CA VAL A 144 -4.56 11.77 -11.69
C VAL A 144 -5.20 12.27 -12.99
N LEU A 145 -6.40 12.84 -12.92
CA LEU A 145 -7.09 13.42 -14.07
C LEU A 145 -6.47 14.75 -14.53
N ALA A 146 -5.93 15.53 -13.60
CA ALA A 146 -5.34 16.83 -13.89
C ALA A 146 -3.90 16.73 -14.41
N SER A 147 -3.07 15.85 -13.83
CA SER A 147 -1.63 15.77 -14.11
C SER A 147 -1.10 14.34 -13.89
N PRO A 148 -1.41 13.39 -14.79
CA PRO A 148 -1.09 11.97 -14.59
C PRO A 148 0.41 11.63 -14.55
N TYR A 149 1.27 12.53 -15.04
CA TYR A 149 2.73 12.36 -15.05
C TYR A 149 3.46 13.30 -14.08
N ASP A 150 2.73 13.95 -13.18
CA ASP A 150 3.30 14.72 -12.07
C ASP A 150 3.52 13.81 -10.84
N SER A 151 4.41 12.83 -10.99
CA SER A 151 4.72 11.86 -9.93
C SER A 151 6.22 11.54 -9.87
N ASP A 152 6.69 11.08 -8.71
CA ASP A 152 8.10 10.71 -8.53
C ASP A 152 8.45 9.46 -9.35
N GLU A 153 7.50 8.54 -9.48
CA GLU A 153 7.64 7.33 -10.29
C GLU A 153 7.86 7.70 -11.75
N TYR A 154 7.11 8.67 -12.29
CA TYR A 154 7.32 9.15 -13.66
C TYR A 154 8.68 9.84 -13.82
N ARG A 155 9.10 10.67 -12.85
CA ARG A 155 10.41 11.35 -12.87
C ARG A 155 11.59 10.36 -12.85
N ALA A 156 11.43 9.26 -12.15
CA ALA A 156 12.45 8.21 -12.02
C ALA A 156 12.59 7.34 -13.27
N LEU A 157 11.62 7.36 -14.20
CA LEU A 157 11.72 6.61 -15.45
C LEU A 157 12.87 7.12 -16.33
N GLY A 158 13.51 6.20 -17.04
CA GLY A 158 14.39 6.53 -18.16
C GLY A 158 13.63 7.14 -19.34
N GLU A 159 14.32 7.90 -20.18
CA GLU A 159 13.72 8.64 -21.29
C GLU A 159 12.97 7.74 -22.28
N GLU A 160 13.49 6.55 -22.58
CA GLU A 160 12.83 5.57 -23.45
C GLU A 160 11.45 5.16 -22.92
N ARG A 161 11.34 4.90 -21.61
CA ARG A 161 10.06 4.51 -21.00
C ARG A 161 9.08 5.68 -20.95
N LYS A 162 9.57 6.91 -20.73
CA LYS A 162 8.73 8.13 -20.81
C LYS A 162 8.18 8.30 -22.23
N ASP A 163 9.04 8.23 -23.24
CA ASP A 163 8.67 8.35 -24.65
C ASP A 163 7.63 7.31 -25.05
N MET A 164 7.80 6.07 -24.60
CA MET A 164 6.84 4.99 -24.82
C MET A 164 5.47 5.30 -24.19
N LEU A 165 5.42 5.68 -22.91
CA LEU A 165 4.16 6.01 -22.23
C LEU A 165 3.45 7.20 -22.88
N GLU A 166 4.19 8.25 -23.22
CA GLU A 166 3.63 9.41 -23.89
C GLU A 166 3.16 9.11 -25.31
N SER A 167 3.88 8.26 -26.04
CA SER A 167 3.47 7.78 -27.36
C SER A 167 2.15 7.03 -27.29
N LEU A 168 2.01 6.13 -26.31
CA LEU A 168 0.76 5.41 -26.03
C LEU A 168 -0.36 6.36 -25.61
N ALA A 169 -0.04 7.43 -24.88
CA ALA A 169 -1.02 8.42 -24.49
C ALA A 169 -1.56 9.21 -25.69
N ARG A 170 -0.65 9.68 -26.56
CA ARG A 170 -0.97 10.44 -27.78
C ARG A 170 -1.72 9.59 -28.80
N SER A 171 -1.27 8.36 -29.05
CA SER A 171 -1.83 7.48 -30.09
C SER A 171 -3.09 6.73 -29.63
N GLY A 172 -3.13 6.31 -28.37
CA GLY A 172 -4.17 5.43 -27.82
C GLY A 172 -5.35 6.16 -27.17
N ASN A 173 -5.30 7.51 -27.08
CA ASN A 173 -6.25 8.33 -26.32
C ASN A 173 -6.47 7.80 -24.90
N GLN A 174 -5.39 7.46 -24.22
CA GLN A 174 -5.39 6.83 -22.92
C GLN A 174 -4.26 7.40 -22.06
N ILE A 175 -4.24 7.01 -20.81
CA ILE A 175 -3.17 7.29 -19.88
C ILE A 175 -2.84 5.97 -19.20
N LEU A 176 -1.57 5.60 -19.26
CA LEU A 176 -0.99 4.49 -18.52
C LEU A 176 -0.09 5.12 -17.46
N MET A 177 -0.31 4.79 -16.19
CA MET A 177 0.48 5.33 -15.08
C MET A 177 1.94 4.81 -15.12
N PRO A 178 2.93 5.54 -14.62
CA PRO A 178 4.34 5.14 -14.70
C PRO A 178 4.64 3.80 -14.01
N SER A 179 3.98 3.52 -12.88
CA SER A 179 4.12 2.28 -12.11
C SER A 179 2.81 1.99 -11.37
N ALA A 180 2.58 0.73 -11.01
CA ALA A 180 1.49 0.35 -10.12
C ALA A 180 1.81 0.57 -8.63
N VAL A 181 3.07 0.77 -8.26
CA VAL A 181 3.53 0.81 -6.86
C VAL A 181 4.50 1.97 -6.62
N GLU A 182 4.68 2.35 -5.36
CA GLU A 182 5.61 3.43 -4.97
C GLU A 182 7.10 3.00 -5.07
N PHE A 183 7.38 1.69 -4.98
CA PHE A 183 8.74 1.16 -4.94
C PHE A 183 9.14 0.55 -6.29
N SER A 184 10.41 0.70 -6.67
CA SER A 184 10.97 -0.04 -7.81
C SER A 184 11.14 -1.53 -7.44
N LEU A 185 10.07 -2.32 -7.59
CA LEU A 185 10.05 -3.75 -7.24
C LEU A 185 10.45 -4.67 -8.38
N TYR A 186 10.21 -4.23 -9.61
CA TYR A 186 10.37 -5.04 -10.79
C TYR A 186 11.22 -4.29 -11.82
N ASP A 187 12.30 -4.94 -12.24
CA ASP A 187 13.15 -4.50 -13.34
C ASP A 187 13.14 -5.62 -14.40
N PRO A 188 12.42 -5.44 -15.52
CA PRO A 188 12.34 -6.45 -16.56
C PRO A 188 13.71 -6.77 -17.19
N ASP A 189 14.66 -5.84 -17.18
CA ASP A 189 16.01 -6.08 -17.72
C ASP A 189 16.86 -6.93 -16.76
N ALA A 190 16.51 -6.92 -15.48
CA ALA A 190 17.12 -7.76 -14.45
C ALA A 190 16.48 -9.16 -14.33
N TYR A 191 15.32 -9.40 -14.94
CA TYR A 191 14.54 -10.64 -14.77
C TYR A 191 14.02 -11.21 -16.09
N ARG A 192 14.39 -12.46 -16.39
CA ARG A 192 13.80 -13.25 -17.48
C ARG A 192 12.34 -13.63 -17.17
N GLU A 193 11.47 -13.60 -18.18
CA GLU A 193 10.11 -14.19 -18.07
C GLU A 193 10.21 -15.71 -17.87
N LEU A 194 9.63 -16.22 -16.76
CA LEU A 194 9.46 -17.66 -16.55
C LEU A 194 8.47 -18.21 -17.58
N THR A 195 8.92 -19.16 -18.40
CA THR A 195 8.09 -19.83 -19.42
C THR A 195 7.43 -21.09 -18.85
N LEU A 196 6.46 -21.66 -19.57
CA LEU A 196 5.85 -22.93 -19.16
C LEU A 196 6.88 -24.05 -19.04
N ASP A 197 7.87 -24.06 -19.94
CA ASP A 197 8.96 -25.03 -19.95
C ASP A 197 9.79 -24.91 -18.67
N ASP A 198 10.06 -23.68 -18.19
CA ASP A 198 10.76 -23.43 -16.93
C ASP A 198 10.00 -23.93 -15.70
N VAL A 199 8.67 -24.01 -15.78
CA VAL A 199 7.83 -24.52 -14.67
C VAL A 199 7.77 -26.04 -14.67
N THR A 200 7.93 -26.68 -15.84
CA THR A 200 7.81 -28.12 -16.00
C THR A 200 9.15 -28.87 -16.04
N ALA A 201 10.24 -28.16 -16.30
CA ALA A 201 11.59 -28.71 -16.31
C ALA A 201 12.06 -29.03 -14.88
N ALA A 202 12.96 -30.00 -14.74
CA ALA A 202 13.65 -30.22 -13.48
C ALA A 202 14.52 -28.99 -13.14
N ASP A 203 14.75 -28.71 -11.86
CA ASP A 203 15.46 -27.49 -11.42
C ASP A 203 16.87 -27.34 -12.05
N ASP A 204 17.51 -28.46 -12.40
CA ASP A 204 18.82 -28.54 -13.06
C ASP A 204 18.77 -28.36 -14.59
N GLU A 205 17.58 -28.41 -15.19
CA GLU A 205 17.35 -28.23 -16.63
C GLU A 205 17.00 -26.78 -17.00
N ILE A 206 16.68 -25.94 -16.01
CA ILE A 206 16.34 -24.53 -16.21
C ILE A 206 17.63 -23.71 -16.40
N PRO A 207 17.91 -23.19 -17.61
CA PRO A 207 19.15 -22.47 -17.87
C PRO A 207 19.27 -21.24 -16.95
N PHE A 208 20.46 -21.06 -16.36
CA PHE A 208 20.80 -19.92 -15.49
C PHE A 208 20.01 -19.81 -14.18
N LYS A 209 19.17 -20.80 -13.83
CA LYS A 209 18.39 -20.81 -12.56
C LYS A 209 19.24 -20.50 -11.33
N PHE A 210 20.41 -21.12 -11.21
CA PHE A 210 21.33 -20.86 -10.09
C PHE A 210 21.79 -19.39 -10.03
N TYR A 211 22.15 -18.80 -11.17
CA TYR A 211 22.56 -17.41 -11.25
C TYR A 211 21.39 -16.48 -10.93
N GLU A 212 20.19 -16.77 -11.45
CA GLU A 212 18.97 -16.01 -11.16
C GLU A 212 18.56 -16.09 -9.69
N ASP A 213 18.61 -17.28 -9.09
CA ASP A 213 18.34 -17.50 -7.68
C ASP A 213 19.37 -16.77 -6.80
N PHE A 214 20.65 -16.79 -7.20
CA PHE A 214 21.70 -16.01 -6.55
C PHE A 214 21.47 -14.51 -6.64
N ILE A 215 21.19 -13.96 -7.83
CA ILE A 215 20.87 -12.53 -7.99
C ILE A 215 19.59 -12.16 -7.24
N ARG A 216 18.58 -13.03 -7.23
CA ARG A 216 17.34 -12.84 -6.46
C ARG A 216 17.63 -12.82 -4.96
N GLU A 217 18.48 -13.71 -4.48
CA GLU A 217 18.88 -13.76 -3.08
C GLU A 217 19.70 -12.51 -2.69
N VAL A 218 20.70 -12.13 -3.48
CA VAL A 218 21.52 -10.94 -3.24
C VAL A 218 20.68 -9.66 -3.30
N SER A 219 19.79 -9.54 -4.29
CA SER A 219 18.90 -8.38 -4.41
C SER A 219 17.88 -8.32 -3.28
N ARG A 220 17.36 -9.47 -2.81
CA ARG A 220 16.52 -9.55 -1.61
C ARG A 220 17.31 -9.14 -0.37
N GLU A 221 18.53 -9.64 -0.20
CA GLU A 221 19.38 -9.30 0.94
C GLU A 221 19.71 -7.80 0.96
N ASN A 222 20.08 -7.23 -0.19
CA ASN A 222 20.30 -5.80 -0.34
C ASN A 222 19.04 -5.00 -0.04
N ARG A 223 17.87 -5.41 -0.56
CA ARG A 223 16.58 -4.76 -0.25
C ARG A 223 16.24 -4.84 1.24
N GLU A 224 16.42 -5.98 1.89
CA GLU A 224 16.23 -6.12 3.33
C GLU A 224 17.19 -5.24 4.13
N ARG A 225 18.43 -5.11 3.64
CA ARG A 225 19.43 -4.22 4.23
C ARG A 225 19.02 -2.77 4.08
N ASP A 226 18.58 -2.36 2.89
CA ASP A 226 18.12 -1.00 2.61
C ASP A 226 16.89 -0.65 3.44
N ILE A 227 15.92 -1.57 3.56
CA ILE A 227 14.74 -1.41 4.44
C ILE A 227 15.17 -1.25 5.90
N LYS A 228 16.11 -2.06 6.38
CA LYS A 228 16.63 -1.94 7.75
C LYS A 228 17.36 -0.61 7.95
N LEU A 229 18.12 -0.15 6.96
CA LEU A 229 18.80 1.14 7.00
C LEU A 229 17.80 2.30 6.98
N GLU A 230 16.78 2.23 6.13
CA GLU A 230 15.73 3.23 6.03
C GLU A 230 14.91 3.31 7.33
N GLU A 231 14.54 2.17 7.94
CA GLU A 231 13.86 2.15 9.24
C GLU A 231 14.77 2.69 10.38
N ILE A 232 16.10 2.59 10.26
CA ILE A 232 17.05 3.22 11.19
C ILE A 232 17.09 4.74 10.98
N ILE A 233 17.07 5.20 9.73
CA ILE A 233 17.18 6.63 9.35
C ILE A 233 15.85 7.36 9.60
N SER A 234 14.73 6.72 9.27
CA SER A 234 13.36 7.24 9.29
C SER A 234 12.42 6.18 9.89
N PRO A 235 12.40 6.03 11.22
CA PRO A 235 11.61 4.99 11.88
C PRO A 235 10.12 5.15 11.55
N SER A 236 9.47 4.09 11.08
CA SER A 236 8.01 4.05 10.88
C SER A 236 7.26 3.74 12.18
N ARG A 237 7.99 3.31 13.22
CA ARG A 237 7.47 2.92 14.54
C ARG A 237 8.21 3.65 15.66
N PRO A 238 7.57 3.80 16.83
CA PRO A 238 8.27 4.37 17.99
C PRO A 238 9.47 3.53 18.40
N VAL A 239 10.61 4.20 18.58
CA VAL A 239 11.86 3.57 19.04
C VAL A 239 12.01 3.84 20.53
N VAL A 240 11.98 2.78 21.33
CA VAL A 240 12.16 2.84 22.79
C VAL A 240 13.60 2.52 23.16
N LYS A 241 14.24 3.42 23.90
CA LYS A 241 15.58 3.26 24.44
C LYS A 241 15.53 3.32 25.97
N ALA A 242 15.91 2.24 26.63
CA ALA A 242 16.04 2.22 28.09
C ALA A 242 17.35 2.89 28.51
N LEU A 243 17.25 3.95 29.33
CA LEU A 243 18.40 4.65 29.89
C LEU A 243 18.85 4.07 31.24
N GLY A 244 18.08 3.12 31.78
CA GLY A 244 18.30 2.51 33.10
C GLY A 244 17.49 3.20 34.20
N GLY A 245 17.35 2.55 35.36
CA GLY A 245 16.65 3.11 36.53
C GLY A 245 15.15 3.38 36.36
N GLY A 246 14.53 2.89 35.28
CA GLY A 246 13.15 3.22 34.92
C GLY A 246 13.00 4.45 34.04
N HIS A 247 14.10 5.00 33.52
CA HIS A 247 14.09 6.08 32.54
C HIS A 247 14.10 5.51 31.11
N PHE A 248 13.24 6.06 30.26
CA PHE A 248 13.11 5.69 28.86
C PHE A 248 13.14 6.94 28.00
N GLU A 249 13.87 6.85 26.89
CA GLU A 249 13.78 7.79 25.78
C GLU A 249 12.96 7.11 24.68
N ILE A 250 11.96 7.82 24.14
CA ILE A 250 11.10 7.31 23.08
C ILE A 250 11.09 8.31 21.94
N SER A 251 11.57 7.88 20.78
CA SER A 251 11.51 8.64 19.54
C SER A 251 10.30 8.19 18.72
N PHE A 252 9.53 9.12 18.20
CA PHE A 252 8.35 8.88 17.37
C PHE A 252 8.61 9.35 15.92
N PRO A 253 7.94 8.73 14.93
CA PRO A 253 8.06 9.12 13.52
C PRO A 253 7.59 10.55 13.23
N GLU A 254 6.70 11.08 14.06
CA GLU A 254 6.08 12.40 13.92
C GLU A 254 5.83 13.02 15.31
N ASN A 255 5.45 14.31 15.33
CA ASN A 255 5.15 15.00 16.57
C ASN A 255 3.91 14.40 17.26
N ILE A 256 4.03 14.21 18.57
CA ILE A 256 2.93 13.69 19.39
C ILE A 256 2.29 14.79 20.24
N ARG A 257 0.98 14.68 20.44
CA ARG A 257 0.20 15.59 21.29
C ARG A 257 -0.10 15.03 22.67
N MET A 258 -0.19 13.72 22.79
CA MET A 258 -0.61 13.05 24.02
C MET A 258 0.01 11.67 24.08
N MET A 259 0.32 11.21 25.29
CA MET A 259 0.71 9.84 25.56
C MET A 259 0.12 9.36 26.86
N ARG A 260 -0.31 8.09 26.89
CA ARG A 260 -0.82 7.41 28.06
C ARG A 260 -0.07 6.11 28.27
N ILE A 261 0.20 5.79 29.52
CA ILE A 261 0.82 4.52 29.93
C ILE A 261 -0.19 3.75 30.76
N TYR A 262 -0.37 2.48 30.42
CA TYR A 262 -1.28 1.56 31.08
C TYR A 262 -0.51 0.37 31.64
N THR A 263 -1.02 -0.22 32.73
CA THR A 263 -0.64 -1.59 33.09
C THR A 263 -1.21 -2.57 32.07
N ILE A 264 -0.70 -3.82 32.06
CA ILE A 264 -1.32 -4.90 31.27
C ILE A 264 -2.82 -5.07 31.61
N GLY A 265 -3.21 -4.81 32.86
CA GLY A 265 -4.61 -4.87 33.30
C GLY A 265 -5.48 -3.70 32.83
N GLY A 266 -4.94 -2.76 32.03
CA GLY A 266 -5.68 -1.62 31.48
C GLY A 266 -5.83 -0.43 32.43
N MET A 267 -5.18 -0.47 33.60
CA MET A 267 -5.19 0.68 34.52
C MET A 267 -4.24 1.76 34.01
N GLN A 268 -4.75 2.99 33.86
CA GLN A 268 -3.93 4.14 33.46
C GLN A 268 -2.99 4.54 34.60
N MET A 269 -1.69 4.52 34.32
CA MET A 269 -0.63 4.87 35.25
C MET A 269 -0.09 6.27 35.03
N MET A 270 -0.12 6.74 33.78
CA MET A 270 0.42 8.05 33.40
C MET A 270 -0.34 8.60 32.21
N GLU A 271 -0.52 9.92 32.19
CA GLU A 271 -0.92 10.69 31.02
C GLU A 271 -0.01 11.91 30.93
N LYS A 272 0.48 12.20 29.72
CA LYS A 272 1.27 13.39 29.41
C LYS A 272 0.78 14.02 28.11
N TYR A 273 0.82 15.34 28.07
CA TYR A 273 0.54 16.13 26.87
C TYR A 273 1.82 16.78 26.40
N TYR A 274 1.95 16.89 25.08
CA TYR A 274 3.14 17.39 24.42
C TYR A 274 2.75 18.40 23.35
N LYS A 275 3.74 19.21 22.95
CA LYS A 275 3.61 20.19 21.87
C LYS A 275 4.85 20.09 21.00
N GLU A 276 4.66 19.89 19.70
CA GLU A 276 5.69 20.01 18.68
C GLU A 276 6.97 19.21 18.99
N THR A 277 6.83 17.99 19.52
CA THR A 277 7.97 17.13 19.78
C THR A 277 7.69 15.68 19.41
N SER A 278 8.70 15.04 18.83
CA SER A 278 8.73 13.62 18.49
C SER A 278 9.65 12.82 19.43
N LEU A 279 10.37 13.46 20.35
CA LEU A 279 11.27 12.80 21.30
C LEU A 279 10.80 12.99 22.74
N MET A 280 10.65 11.89 23.47
CA MET A 280 10.09 11.88 24.83
C MET A 280 11.03 11.22 25.82
N ASN A 281 11.17 11.85 26.98
CA ASN A 281 11.79 11.23 28.14
C ASN A 281 10.73 10.91 29.19
N ILE A 282 10.67 9.64 29.58
CA ILE A 282 9.71 9.11 30.54
C ILE A 282 10.46 8.58 31.75
N ASP A 283 10.02 9.02 32.91
CA ASP A 283 10.45 8.48 34.19
C ASP A 283 9.36 7.59 34.75
N MET A 284 9.65 6.30 34.84
CA MET A 284 8.82 5.26 35.45
C MET A 284 9.48 4.70 36.72
N SER A 285 10.48 5.38 37.27
CA SER A 285 11.23 4.94 38.47
C SER A 285 10.31 4.66 39.67
N VAL A 286 9.24 5.44 39.79
CA VAL A 286 8.21 5.35 40.84
C VAL A 286 7.18 4.23 40.64
N LEU A 287 7.15 3.62 39.44
CA LEU A 287 6.23 2.54 39.14
C LEU A 287 6.81 1.19 39.55
N GLY A 288 5.94 0.25 39.92
CA GLY A 288 6.34 -1.11 40.25
C GLY A 288 6.98 -1.82 39.05
N SER A 289 7.84 -2.81 39.32
CA SER A 289 8.41 -3.61 38.23
C SER A 289 7.33 -4.37 37.49
N GLY A 290 7.42 -4.40 36.17
CA GLY A 290 6.41 -5.02 35.33
C GLY A 290 6.33 -4.44 33.92
N TYR A 291 5.44 -5.03 33.14
CA TYR A 291 5.17 -4.58 31.78
C TYR A 291 4.07 -3.53 31.73
N TYR A 292 4.29 -2.53 30.88
CA TYR A 292 3.37 -1.44 30.63
C TYR A 292 3.18 -1.25 29.13
N ILE A 293 2.01 -0.75 28.76
CA ILE A 293 1.64 -0.42 27.38
C ILE A 293 1.54 1.09 27.28
N GLY A 294 2.33 1.68 26.39
CA GLY A 294 2.25 3.07 26.02
C GLY A 294 1.42 3.24 24.76
N LEU A 295 0.53 4.22 24.77
CA LEU A 295 -0.20 4.70 23.59
C LEU A 295 0.10 6.17 23.42
N ALA A 296 0.64 6.59 22.28
CA ALA A 296 0.85 7.98 21.92
C ALA A 296 -0.05 8.38 20.76
N LEU A 297 -0.70 9.53 20.87
CA LEU A 297 -1.49 10.15 19.82
C LEU A 297 -0.66 11.23 19.14
N ALA A 298 -0.54 11.13 17.82
CA ALA A 298 0.18 12.06 16.96
C ALA A 298 -0.63 13.32 16.61
N ASP A 299 0.06 14.35 16.12
CA ASP A 299 -0.59 15.55 15.57
C ASP A 299 -1.40 15.26 14.30
N SER A 300 -1.04 14.24 13.52
CA SER A 300 -1.85 13.74 12.40
C SER A 300 -3.11 12.98 12.83
N GLY A 301 -3.22 12.58 14.10
CA GLY A 301 -4.27 11.70 14.61
C GLY A 301 -3.92 10.21 14.63
N ASN A 302 -2.74 9.82 14.13
CA ASN A 302 -2.25 8.44 14.26
C ASN A 302 -2.01 8.05 15.73
N VAL A 303 -2.20 6.77 16.05
CA VAL A 303 -1.92 6.23 17.38
C VAL A 303 -0.78 5.22 17.32
N PHE A 304 0.29 5.50 18.07
CA PHE A 304 1.45 4.63 18.20
C PHE A 304 1.41 3.84 19.50
N GLY A 305 1.45 2.51 19.39
CA GLY A 305 1.56 1.61 20.53
C GLY A 305 2.99 1.13 20.75
N PHE A 306 3.44 1.10 22.00
CA PHE A 306 4.75 0.56 22.37
C PHE A 306 4.71 -0.10 23.75
N LYS A 307 5.70 -0.96 24.03
CA LYS A 307 5.79 -1.74 25.26
C LYS A 307 6.98 -1.27 26.08
N LEU A 308 6.78 -1.09 27.38
CA LEU A 308 7.83 -0.74 28.34
C LEU A 308 7.94 -1.84 29.41
N TYR A 309 9.14 -2.06 29.92
CA TYR A 309 9.40 -2.97 31.04
C TYR A 309 10.21 -2.25 32.10
N ARG A 310 9.62 -2.09 33.29
CA ARG A 310 10.24 -1.42 34.43
C ARG A 310 10.93 -2.39 35.38
#